data_AF-A0A6M3LJK6-F1
#
_entry.id   AF-A0A6M3LJK6-F1
#
_cell.length_a   1.000
_cell.length_b   1.000
_cell.length_c   1.000
_cell.angle_alpha   90.00
_cell.angle_beta   90.00
_cell.angle_gamma   90.00
#
_symmetry.space_group_name_H-M   'P 1'
#
loop_
_entity.id
_entity.type
_entity.pdbx_description
1 polymer ?
#
loop_
_entity_poly.entity_id
_entity_poly.type
_entity_poly.pdbx_seq_one_letter_code
_entity_poly.pdbx_strand_id
1 'polypeptide(L)'
;MEKYKHTTCDIDKYGRFKKATCTYKGNGACNKHLCSIWLIREYWGSDKLPSILAKECGIHYASLRTALVRRNIPRKDRGISGGRHPLYGKTGESSSAWKGGRISDEGRRADYVRNHGRTSYRSSARIIAESALGRTMKKTEIVHHINGDPSDDRNENLLVCDRKYHKFLHSRMWLLSKTGNKELLYPDFYVREYWDELKSIKQITEEYCIPEGAVLRYLVYYDIPRRLAYLR
;
A
#
# COMPACT_ATOMS: atom_id res chain seq x y z
N MET A 1 -9.22 55.16 -12.90
CA MET A 1 -8.40 55.56 -11.72
C MET A 1 -7.78 54.31 -11.10
N GLU A 2 -6.49 54.12 -11.37
CA GLU A 2 -5.66 53.01 -10.90
C GLU A 2 -5.66 52.91 -9.37
N LYS A 3 -6.23 51.83 -8.83
CA LYS A 3 -6.05 51.45 -7.43
C LYS A 3 -4.78 50.60 -7.34
N TYR A 4 -3.61 51.24 -7.24
CA TYR A 4 -2.32 50.57 -7.17
C TYR A 4 -2.29 49.50 -6.06
N LYS A 5 -1.97 48.25 -6.45
CA LYS A 5 -1.75 47.08 -5.58
C LYS A 5 -0.34 46.49 -5.80
N HIS A 6 0.69 47.31 -5.95
CA HIS A 6 2.05 46.78 -6.07
C HIS A 6 2.62 46.51 -4.68
N THR A 7 2.43 45.27 -4.22
CA THR A 7 3.28 44.70 -3.18
C THR A 7 4.40 43.95 -3.90
N THR A 8 5.64 44.38 -3.75
CA THR A 8 6.79 43.62 -4.27
C THR A 8 7.50 42.98 -3.09
N CYS A 9 7.75 41.67 -3.20
CA CYS A 9 8.50 40.89 -2.24
C CYS A 9 9.71 40.32 -3.00
N ASP A 10 10.90 40.84 -2.72
CA ASP A 10 12.14 40.38 -3.32
C ASP A 10 12.70 39.23 -2.48
N ILE A 11 12.89 38.08 -3.11
CA ILE A 11 13.31 36.83 -2.48
C ILE A 11 14.51 36.31 -3.27
N ASP A 12 15.54 35.85 -2.55
CA ASP A 12 16.73 35.28 -3.21
C ASP A 12 16.47 33.89 -3.80
N LYS A 13 17.44 33.38 -4.57
CA LYS A 13 17.38 32.05 -5.19
C LYS A 13 17.26 30.87 -4.21
N TYR A 14 17.39 31.11 -2.90
CA TYR A 14 17.26 30.13 -1.83
C TYR A 14 15.97 30.29 -1.02
N GLY A 15 15.09 31.21 -1.42
CA GLY A 15 13.85 31.49 -0.71
C GLY A 15 14.02 32.40 0.51
N ARG A 16 15.11 33.16 0.64
CA ARG A 16 15.31 34.08 1.78
C ARG A 16 14.82 35.48 1.45
N PHE A 17 14.18 36.12 2.43
CA PHE A 17 13.63 37.46 2.29
C PHE A 17 14.75 38.51 2.17
N LYS A 18 14.67 39.38 1.15
CA LYS A 18 15.62 40.50 0.95
C LYS A 18 15.00 41.85 1.29
N LYS A 19 13.87 42.19 0.69
CA LYS A 19 13.18 43.46 0.89
C LYS A 19 11.72 43.38 0.46
N ALA A 20 10.88 44.22 1.06
CA ALA A 20 9.51 44.41 0.61
C ALA A 20 9.06 45.86 0.75
N THR A 21 8.27 46.31 -0.23
CA THR A 21 7.60 47.61 -0.21
C THR A 21 6.10 47.40 -0.43
N CYS A 22 5.30 48.21 0.26
CA CYS A 22 3.85 48.22 0.10
C CYS A 22 3.39 49.68 0.03
N THR A 23 2.79 50.06 -1.09
CA THR A 23 2.12 51.35 -1.25
C THR A 23 0.62 51.14 -1.05
N TYR A 24 0.09 51.50 0.12
CA TYR A 24 -1.34 51.47 0.38
C TYR A 24 -1.92 52.90 0.32
N LYS A 25 -2.93 53.11 -0.53
CA LYS A 25 -3.74 54.33 -0.53
C LYS A 25 -5.23 53.93 -0.53
N GLY A 26 -5.89 53.97 0.63
CA GLY A 26 -7.33 53.73 0.77
C GLY A 26 -7.85 53.80 2.21
N ASN A 27 -9.12 54.20 2.40
CA ASN A 27 -9.76 54.39 3.71
C ASN A 27 -10.52 53.14 4.20
N GLY A 28 -9.90 51.96 4.15
CA GLY A 28 -10.49 50.72 4.68
C GLY A 28 -9.62 50.12 5.79
N ALA A 29 -10.23 49.71 6.91
CA ALA A 29 -9.52 49.11 8.04
C ALA A 29 -8.71 47.89 7.57
N CYS A 30 -7.40 48.06 7.45
CA CYS A 30 -6.49 46.97 7.14
C CYS A 30 -6.39 46.10 8.41
N ASN A 31 -6.83 44.83 8.34
CA ASN A 31 -6.52 43.89 9.43
C ASN A 31 -4.99 43.88 9.61
N LYS A 32 -4.52 44.35 10.77
CA LYS A 32 -3.09 44.54 11.07
C LYS A 32 -2.28 43.26 10.87
N HIS A 33 -2.93 42.09 10.97
CA HIS A 33 -2.35 40.76 10.79
C HIS A 33 -2.50 40.19 9.36
N LEU A 34 -2.98 40.96 8.39
CA LEU A 34 -3.13 40.52 6.99
C LEU A 34 -2.69 41.62 6.00
N CYS A 35 -2.04 42.68 6.49
CA CYS A 35 -1.45 43.69 5.63
C CYS A 35 -0.19 43.14 4.95
N SER A 36 0.16 43.66 3.77
CA SER A 36 1.29 43.13 3.00
C SER A 36 2.61 43.20 3.76
N ILE A 37 2.85 44.27 4.52
CA ILE A 37 4.07 44.46 5.32
C ILE A 37 4.14 43.43 6.45
N TRP A 38 3.02 43.21 7.15
CA TRP A 38 2.95 42.25 8.24
C TRP A 38 3.10 40.82 7.73
N LEU A 39 2.40 40.46 6.65
CA LEU A 39 2.52 39.15 6.04
C LEU A 39 3.97 38.90 5.63
N ILE A 40 4.62 39.83 4.97
CA ILE A 40 6.00 39.61 4.55
C ILE A 40 6.97 39.54 5.74
N ARG A 41 6.80 40.35 6.79
CA ARG A 41 7.66 40.31 7.98
C ARG A 41 7.44 39.05 8.82
N GLU A 42 6.21 38.75 9.20
CA GLU A 42 5.91 37.66 10.12
C GLU A 42 5.84 36.30 9.42
N TYR A 43 5.26 36.20 8.21
CA TYR A 43 5.19 34.93 7.48
C TYR A 43 6.54 34.55 6.86
N TRP A 44 7.25 35.47 6.20
CA TRP A 44 8.55 35.17 5.60
C TRP A 44 9.71 35.26 6.60
N GLY A 45 9.68 36.21 7.54
CA GLY A 45 10.72 36.38 8.57
C GLY A 45 10.66 35.40 9.74
N SER A 46 9.55 34.69 9.96
CA SER A 46 9.49 33.62 10.98
C SER A 46 9.70 32.23 10.37
N ASP A 47 10.37 31.33 11.09
CA ASP A 47 10.49 29.91 10.70
C ASP A 47 9.23 29.08 11.00
N LYS A 48 8.09 29.73 11.28
CA LYS A 48 6.85 29.07 11.70
C LYS A 48 6.07 28.51 10.51
N LEU A 49 5.29 27.46 10.77
CA LEU A 49 4.30 26.98 9.81
C LEU A 49 3.23 28.05 9.57
N PRO A 50 2.69 28.13 8.34
CA PRO A 50 1.53 28.96 8.04
C PRO A 50 0.32 28.67 8.96
N SER A 51 0.11 27.41 9.34
CA SER A 51 -0.98 26.99 10.23
C SER A 51 -0.78 27.43 11.68
N ILE A 52 0.46 27.40 12.18
CA ILE A 52 0.81 27.86 13.53
C ILE A 52 0.68 29.39 13.60
N LEU A 53 1.21 30.09 12.59
CA LEU A 53 1.11 31.55 12.51
C LEU A 53 -0.35 32.02 12.46
N ALA A 54 -1.19 31.33 11.68
CA ALA A 54 -2.63 31.62 11.64
C ALA A 54 -3.29 31.47 13.02
N LYS A 55 -2.94 30.41 13.75
CA LYS A 55 -3.45 30.14 15.10
C LYS A 55 -3.03 31.21 16.11
N GLU A 56 -1.75 31.60 16.13
CA GLU A 56 -1.23 32.65 17.03
C GLU A 56 -1.89 34.00 16.78
N CYS A 57 -2.22 34.31 15.54
CA CYS A 57 -2.85 35.56 15.16
C CYS A 57 -4.38 35.54 15.31
N GLY A 58 -4.96 34.42 15.78
CA GLY A 58 -6.41 34.26 15.93
C GLY A 58 -7.17 34.31 14.61
N ILE A 59 -6.51 34.01 13.48
CA ILE A 59 -7.13 34.03 12.14
C ILE A 59 -7.30 32.61 11.61
N HIS A 60 -8.37 32.40 10.85
CA HIS A 60 -8.56 31.13 10.17
C HIS A 60 -7.45 30.93 9.10
N TYR A 61 -6.90 29.72 9.02
CA TYR A 61 -5.82 29.40 8.07
C TYR A 61 -6.19 29.72 6.61
N ALA A 62 -7.44 29.48 6.22
CA ALA A 62 -7.92 29.82 4.87
C ALA A 62 -7.90 31.33 4.59
N SER A 63 -8.10 32.16 5.62
CA SER A 63 -8.05 33.62 5.53
C SER A 63 -6.61 34.11 5.30
N LEU A 64 -5.65 33.51 6.01
CA LEU A 64 -4.22 33.74 5.77
C LEU A 64 -3.82 33.30 4.35
N ARG A 65 -4.25 32.10 3.93
CA ARG A 65 -4.01 31.56 2.58
C ARG A 65 -4.54 32.49 1.49
N THR A 66 -5.79 32.92 1.64
CA THR A 66 -6.44 33.85 0.70
C THR A 66 -5.70 35.18 0.63
N ALA A 67 -5.21 35.68 1.76
CA ALA A 67 -4.48 36.94 1.82
C ALA A 67 -3.12 36.89 1.12
N LEU A 68 -2.40 35.77 1.21
CA LEU A 68 -1.13 35.53 0.50
C LEU A 68 -1.34 35.45 -1.02
N VAL A 69 -2.32 34.66 -1.46
CA VAL A 69 -2.66 34.49 -2.89
C VAL A 69 -3.10 35.82 -3.51
N ARG A 70 -4.02 36.55 -2.86
CA ARG A 70 -4.53 37.86 -3.35
C ARG A 70 -3.44 38.93 -3.51
N ARG A 71 -2.31 38.79 -2.84
CA ARG A 71 -1.19 39.74 -2.84
C ARG A 71 0.03 39.24 -3.60
N ASN A 72 -0.12 38.10 -4.29
CA ASN A 72 0.95 37.46 -5.04
C ASN A 72 2.21 37.20 -4.20
N ILE A 73 2.04 36.91 -2.90
CA ILE A 73 3.14 36.55 -2.00
C ILE A 73 3.39 35.05 -2.17
N PRO A 74 4.61 34.65 -2.59
CA PRO A 74 4.91 33.24 -2.81
C PRO A 74 4.83 32.46 -1.50
N ARG A 75 4.38 31.21 -1.62
CA ARG A 75 4.28 30.29 -0.49
C ARG A 75 5.68 29.78 -0.16
N LYS A 76 5.96 29.57 1.13
CA LYS A 76 7.15 28.81 1.54
C LYS A 76 7.05 27.39 0.96
N ASP A 77 7.86 27.08 -0.04
CA ASP A 77 7.99 25.74 -0.63
C ASP A 77 8.81 24.84 0.29
N ARG A 78 8.36 24.65 1.53
CA ARG A 78 8.75 23.53 2.37
C ARG A 78 7.54 23.19 3.22
N GLY A 79 6.72 22.26 2.73
CA GLY A 79 5.96 21.42 3.66
C GLY A 79 6.96 20.91 4.68
N ILE A 80 6.73 21.16 5.96
CA ILE A 80 7.69 20.74 6.98
C ILE A 80 7.85 19.23 6.86
N SER A 81 9.04 18.80 6.48
CA SER A 81 9.45 17.41 6.48
C SER A 81 10.31 17.15 7.72
N GLY A 82 10.25 15.93 8.25
CA GLY A 82 10.99 15.54 9.44
C GLY A 82 10.35 15.98 10.77
N GLY A 83 11.14 15.95 11.84
CA GLY A 83 10.75 16.14 13.26
C GLY A 83 9.83 17.31 13.60
N ARG A 84 9.79 18.33 12.75
CA ARG A 84 8.99 19.54 12.96
C ARG A 84 7.55 19.40 12.47
N HIS A 85 7.21 18.34 11.74
CA HIS A 85 5.84 18.13 11.22
C HIS A 85 4.94 17.58 12.33
N PRO A 86 3.72 18.11 12.56
CA PRO A 86 2.81 17.60 13.60
C PRO A 86 2.40 16.14 13.45
N LEU A 87 2.61 15.54 12.28
CA LEU A 87 2.41 14.11 12.01
C LEU A 87 3.70 13.28 12.04
N TYR A 88 4.86 13.91 12.19
CA TYR A 88 6.12 13.18 12.27
C TYR A 88 6.14 12.29 13.50
N GLY A 89 6.52 11.03 13.33
CA GLY A 89 6.54 10.02 14.39
C GLY A 89 5.18 9.46 14.78
N LYS A 90 4.06 10.01 14.27
CA LYS A 90 2.73 9.43 14.52
C LYS A 90 2.56 8.14 13.72
N THR A 91 2.48 7.03 14.44
CA THR A 91 2.29 5.67 13.89
C THR A 91 1.25 4.92 14.72
N GLY A 92 0.71 3.83 14.16
CA GLY A 92 -0.35 3.06 14.83
C GLY A 92 -1.56 3.92 15.17
N GLU A 93 -2.13 3.72 16.36
CA GLU A 93 -3.32 4.43 16.88
C GLU A 93 -3.17 5.97 16.91
N SER A 94 -1.93 6.47 16.97
CA SER A 94 -1.68 7.92 16.97
C SER A 94 -1.77 8.55 15.56
N SER A 95 -1.81 7.74 14.51
CA SER A 95 -1.93 8.21 13.13
C SER A 95 -3.38 8.49 12.76
N SER A 96 -3.64 9.61 12.09
CA SER A 96 -4.98 9.91 11.53
C SER A 96 -5.42 8.92 10.45
N ALA A 97 -4.49 8.14 9.88
CA ALA A 97 -4.79 7.08 8.92
C ALA A 97 -5.13 5.74 9.59
N TRP A 98 -5.12 5.67 10.92
CA TRP A 98 -5.44 4.45 11.66
C TRP A 98 -6.91 4.05 11.49
N LYS A 99 -7.13 2.89 10.87
CA LYS A 99 -8.47 2.31 10.65
C LYS A 99 -8.67 1.08 11.53
N GLY A 100 -8.51 1.26 12.85
CA GLY A 100 -8.65 0.17 13.82
C GLY A 100 -7.56 -0.91 13.71
N GLY A 101 -6.40 -0.56 13.14
CA GLY A 101 -5.28 -1.49 12.99
C GLY A 101 -5.45 -2.53 11.90
N ARG A 102 -6.38 -2.34 10.96
CA ARG A 102 -6.50 -3.21 9.80
C ARG A 102 -5.90 -2.58 8.57
N ILE A 103 -5.13 -3.38 7.84
CA ILE A 103 -4.64 -3.05 6.51
C ILE A 103 -5.11 -4.12 5.53
N SER A 104 -5.30 -3.71 4.28
CA SER A 104 -5.64 -4.60 3.18
C SER A 104 -4.74 -4.31 2.00
N ASP A 105 -4.20 -5.36 1.39
CA ASP A 105 -3.40 -5.27 0.17
C ASP A 105 -3.87 -6.35 -0.82
N GLU A 106 -4.36 -5.93 -1.98
CA GLU A 106 -4.99 -6.84 -2.97
C GLU A 106 -6.02 -7.82 -2.37
N GLY A 107 -6.85 -7.32 -1.44
CA GLY A 107 -7.84 -8.12 -0.72
C GLY A 107 -7.29 -8.93 0.47
N ARG A 108 -5.97 -9.14 0.56
CA ARG A 108 -5.35 -9.80 1.73
C ARG A 108 -5.41 -8.87 2.93
N ARG A 109 -6.03 -9.34 4.02
CA ARG A 109 -6.15 -8.57 5.26
C ARG A 109 -5.05 -8.93 6.25
N ALA A 110 -4.58 -7.91 6.96
CA ALA A 110 -3.71 -8.07 8.12
C ALA A 110 -4.19 -7.18 9.28
N ASP A 111 -4.19 -7.76 10.47
CA ASP A 111 -4.52 -7.10 11.71
C ASP A 111 -3.23 -6.71 12.45
N TYR A 112 -3.27 -5.53 13.04
CA TYR A 112 -2.24 -5.05 13.95
C TYR A 112 -2.29 -5.85 15.25
N VAL A 113 -1.16 -6.45 15.60
CA VAL A 113 -1.01 -7.26 16.80
C VAL A 113 0.14 -6.73 17.63
N ARG A 114 -0.09 -6.61 18.94
CA ARG A 114 0.94 -6.27 19.92
C ARG A 114 1.33 -7.54 20.67
N ASN A 115 2.61 -7.91 20.59
CA ASN A 115 3.13 -9.10 21.26
C ASN A 115 4.48 -8.81 21.91
N HIS A 116 4.59 -9.08 23.22
CA HIS A 116 5.80 -8.82 24.04
C HIS A 116 6.44 -7.44 23.80
N GLY A 117 5.62 -6.39 23.77
CA GLY A 117 6.09 -5.00 23.56
C GLY A 117 6.50 -4.67 22.12
N ARG A 118 6.47 -5.64 21.20
CA ARG A 118 6.65 -5.42 19.76
C ARG A 118 5.30 -5.35 19.06
N THR A 119 5.23 -4.46 18.09
CA THR A 119 4.08 -4.28 17.24
C THR A 119 4.38 -4.85 15.87
N SER A 120 3.47 -5.62 15.30
CA SER A 120 3.53 -6.05 13.90
C SER A 120 2.13 -6.24 13.32
N TYR A 121 2.04 -6.27 11.99
CA TYR A 121 0.84 -6.73 11.31
C TYR A 121 0.94 -8.23 11.06
N ARG A 122 -0.13 -8.96 11.34
CA ARG A 122 -0.25 -10.41 11.06
C ARG A 122 -1.45 -10.65 10.15
N SER A 123 -1.33 -11.60 9.24
CA SER A 123 -2.44 -11.98 8.35
C SER A 123 -3.68 -12.35 9.15
N SER A 124 -4.82 -11.75 8.80
CA SER A 124 -6.12 -12.00 9.44
C SER A 124 -6.53 -13.47 9.34
N ALA A 125 -6.41 -14.05 8.13
CA ALA A 125 -6.63 -15.47 7.87
C ALA A 125 -5.82 -16.37 8.82
N ARG A 126 -4.53 -16.02 9.05
CA ARG A 126 -3.67 -16.79 9.96
C ARG A 126 -4.16 -16.71 11.40
N ILE A 127 -4.56 -15.53 11.88
CA ILE A 127 -5.09 -15.35 13.24
C ILE A 127 -6.36 -16.19 13.43
N ILE A 128 -7.27 -16.15 12.46
CA ILE A 128 -8.52 -16.92 12.47
C ILE A 128 -8.24 -18.42 12.49
N ALA A 129 -7.33 -18.90 11.63
CA ALA A 129 -6.93 -20.30 11.58
C ALA A 129 -6.25 -20.77 12.89
N GLU A 130 -5.37 -19.94 13.49
CA GLU A 130 -4.74 -20.25 14.79
C GLU A 130 -5.78 -20.38 15.91
N SER A 131 -6.77 -19.49 15.92
CA SER A 131 -7.89 -19.54 16.88
C SER A 131 -8.69 -20.84 16.72
N ALA A 132 -9.06 -21.20 15.49
CA ALA A 132 -9.79 -22.43 15.20
C ALA A 132 -9.00 -23.70 15.55
N LEU A 133 -7.67 -23.69 15.37
CA LEU A 133 -6.79 -24.80 15.73
C LEU A 133 -6.56 -24.94 17.25
N GLY A 134 -6.87 -23.90 18.04
CA GLY A 134 -6.54 -23.86 19.48
C GLY A 134 -5.03 -23.81 19.78
N ARG A 135 -4.19 -23.53 18.77
CA ARG A 135 -2.72 -23.41 18.90
C ARG A 135 -2.15 -22.48 17.85
N THR A 136 -0.91 -22.04 18.07
CA THR A 136 -0.16 -21.33 17.03
C THR A 136 0.15 -22.24 15.84
N MET A 137 0.11 -21.67 14.64
CA MET A 137 0.47 -22.38 13.42
C MET A 137 2.00 -22.51 13.34
N LYS A 138 2.48 -23.66 12.90
CA LYS A 138 3.89 -23.92 12.64
C LYS A 138 4.41 -23.00 11.54
N LYS A 139 5.74 -22.85 11.46
CA LYS A 139 6.39 -22.08 10.39
C LYS A 139 6.17 -22.69 8.99
N THR A 140 5.93 -24.00 8.94
CA THR A 140 5.67 -24.75 7.70
C THR A 140 4.19 -24.73 7.28
N GLU A 141 3.29 -24.30 8.17
CA GLU A 141 1.85 -24.23 7.92
C GLU A 141 1.48 -22.87 7.32
N ILE A 142 0.69 -22.91 6.26
CA ILE A 142 0.19 -21.79 5.46
C ILE A 142 -1.33 -21.92 5.35
N VAL A 143 -2.03 -20.78 5.27
CA VAL A 143 -3.47 -20.74 5.01
C VAL A 143 -3.71 -20.62 3.51
N HIS A 144 -4.57 -21.47 2.97
CA HIS A 144 -5.10 -21.40 1.62
C HIS A 144 -6.59 -20.99 1.67
N HIS A 145 -6.98 -20.02 0.86
CA HIS A 145 -8.38 -19.65 0.66
C HIS A 145 -8.98 -20.54 -0.43
N ILE A 146 -9.93 -21.41 -0.05
CA ILE A 146 -10.50 -22.46 -0.90
C ILE A 146 -11.19 -21.88 -2.14
N ASN A 147 -11.94 -20.79 -1.97
CA ASN A 147 -12.61 -20.09 -3.07
C ASN A 147 -11.69 -19.20 -3.90
N GLY A 148 -10.41 -19.05 -3.53
CA GLY A 148 -9.45 -18.17 -4.18
C GLY A 148 -9.62 -16.67 -3.89
N ASP A 149 -10.61 -16.28 -3.08
CA ASP A 149 -10.80 -14.91 -2.62
C ASP A 149 -9.99 -14.66 -1.33
N PRO A 150 -8.91 -13.85 -1.38
CA PRO A 150 -8.08 -13.58 -0.22
C PRO A 150 -8.73 -12.68 0.84
N SER A 151 -9.93 -12.13 0.56
CA SER A 151 -10.68 -11.29 1.49
C SER A 151 -11.70 -12.07 2.34
N ASP A 152 -12.03 -13.30 1.95
CA ASP A 152 -13.00 -14.17 2.62
C ASP A 152 -12.30 -15.06 3.67
N ASP A 153 -12.09 -14.51 4.88
CA ASP A 153 -11.44 -15.24 5.98
C ASP A 153 -12.41 -16.06 6.84
N ARG A 154 -13.60 -16.44 6.34
CA ARG A 154 -14.50 -17.32 7.10
C ARG A 154 -13.87 -18.71 7.29
N ASN A 155 -14.05 -19.32 8.46
CA ASN A 155 -13.40 -20.60 8.80
C ASN A 155 -13.64 -21.68 7.75
N GLU A 156 -14.86 -21.76 7.19
CA GLU A 156 -15.22 -22.73 6.14
C GLU A 156 -14.47 -22.53 4.81
N ASN A 157 -13.85 -21.36 4.60
CA ASN A 157 -13.08 -21.04 3.41
C ASN A 157 -11.56 -21.16 3.62
N LEU A 158 -11.11 -21.46 4.83
CA LEU A 158 -9.68 -21.52 5.16
C LEU A 158 -9.21 -22.97 5.28
N LEU A 159 -8.16 -23.31 4.54
CA LEU A 159 -7.47 -24.59 4.62
C LEU A 159 -6.04 -24.38 5.10
N VAL A 160 -5.69 -24.98 6.24
CA VAL A 160 -4.31 -25.01 6.73
C VAL A 160 -3.57 -26.17 6.07
N CYS A 161 -2.47 -25.87 5.37
CA CYS A 161 -1.67 -26.87 4.68
C CYS A 161 -0.19 -26.51 4.64
N ASP A 162 0.64 -27.43 4.15
CA ASP A 162 2.04 -27.15 3.85
C ASP A 162 2.23 -26.41 2.51
N ARG A 163 3.46 -25.96 2.27
CA ARG A 163 3.82 -25.20 1.07
C ARG A 163 3.77 -26.03 -0.23
N LYS A 164 4.03 -27.35 -0.18
CA LYS A 164 3.98 -28.24 -1.34
C LYS A 164 2.53 -28.36 -1.79
N TYR A 165 1.64 -28.67 -0.86
CA TYR A 165 0.21 -28.81 -1.14
C TYR A 165 -0.45 -27.49 -1.55
N HIS A 166 -0.12 -26.37 -0.90
CA HIS A 166 -0.61 -25.06 -1.30
C HIS A 166 -0.29 -24.73 -2.78
N LYS A 167 0.95 -24.96 -3.22
CA LYS A 167 1.35 -24.76 -4.63
C LYS A 167 0.62 -25.71 -5.60
N PHE A 168 0.39 -26.94 -5.16
CA PHE A 168 -0.35 -27.93 -5.93
C PHE A 168 -1.82 -27.51 -6.11
N LEU A 169 -2.51 -27.06 -5.05
CA LEU A 169 -3.88 -26.54 -5.12
C LEU A 169 -4.01 -25.37 -6.11
N HIS A 170 -3.12 -24.38 -6.04
CA HIS A 170 -3.10 -23.28 -7.01
C HIS A 170 -2.93 -23.77 -8.46
N SER A 171 -2.18 -24.85 -8.66
CA SER A 171 -2.03 -25.44 -10.00
C SER A 171 -3.30 -26.12 -10.47
N ARG A 172 -3.97 -26.87 -9.59
CA ARG A 172 -5.27 -27.50 -9.90
C ARG A 172 -6.32 -26.45 -10.25
N MET A 173 -6.43 -25.39 -9.43
CA MET A 173 -7.36 -24.29 -9.65
C MET A 173 -7.07 -23.57 -10.97
N TRP A 174 -5.79 -23.31 -11.27
CA TRP A 174 -5.39 -22.71 -12.54
C TRP A 174 -5.75 -23.61 -13.73
N LEU A 175 -5.44 -24.91 -13.66
CA LEU A 175 -5.76 -25.86 -14.74
C LEU A 175 -7.26 -25.89 -15.03
N LEU A 176 -8.07 -26.04 -13.99
CA LEU A 176 -9.53 -26.07 -14.13
C LEU A 176 -10.07 -24.75 -14.70
N SER A 177 -9.62 -23.62 -14.17
CA SER A 177 -10.12 -22.30 -14.60
C SER A 177 -9.69 -21.92 -16.02
N LYS A 178 -8.50 -22.36 -16.47
CA LYS A 178 -7.97 -22.01 -17.81
C LYS A 178 -8.38 -22.97 -18.90
N THR A 179 -8.44 -24.27 -18.61
CA THR A 179 -8.70 -25.29 -19.64
C THR A 179 -10.15 -25.77 -19.62
N GLY A 180 -10.84 -25.69 -18.48
CA GLY A 180 -12.13 -26.37 -18.27
C GLY A 180 -12.04 -27.91 -18.27
N ASN A 181 -10.87 -28.48 -18.56
CA ASN A 181 -10.66 -29.92 -18.68
C ASN A 181 -10.40 -30.53 -17.29
N LYS A 182 -11.39 -31.30 -16.81
CA LYS A 182 -11.32 -31.97 -15.50
C LYS A 182 -10.36 -33.16 -15.49
N GLU A 183 -10.04 -33.77 -16.63
CA GLU A 183 -9.10 -34.91 -16.68
C GLU A 183 -7.70 -34.52 -16.20
N LEU A 184 -7.28 -33.28 -16.48
CA LEU A 184 -6.02 -32.69 -16.01
C LEU A 184 -5.93 -32.59 -14.48
N LEU A 185 -7.02 -32.88 -13.76
CA LEU A 185 -7.05 -32.90 -12.31
C LEU A 185 -6.71 -34.27 -11.70
N TYR A 186 -6.55 -35.30 -12.52
CA TYR A 186 -6.35 -36.67 -12.05
C TYR A 186 -4.99 -37.23 -12.48
N PRO A 187 -4.34 -38.04 -11.63
CA PRO A 187 -3.03 -38.61 -11.94
C PRO A 187 -3.06 -39.55 -13.15
N ASP A 188 -4.16 -40.26 -13.38
CA ASP A 188 -4.31 -41.22 -14.49
C ASP A 188 -4.09 -40.59 -15.86
N PHE A 189 -4.52 -39.33 -16.04
CA PHE A 189 -4.20 -38.55 -17.23
C PHE A 189 -2.68 -38.47 -17.45
N TYR A 190 -1.95 -38.07 -16.41
CA TYR A 190 -0.49 -37.90 -16.52
C TYR A 190 0.23 -39.23 -16.67
N VAL A 191 -0.25 -40.31 -16.04
CA VAL A 191 0.31 -41.66 -16.24
C VAL A 191 0.13 -42.09 -17.69
N ARG A 192 -1.08 -41.98 -18.24
CA ARG A 192 -1.37 -42.33 -19.63
C ARG A 192 -0.52 -41.52 -20.60
N GLU A 193 -0.62 -40.19 -20.56
CA GLU A 193 0.06 -39.33 -21.53
C GLU A 193 1.59 -39.42 -21.40
N TYR A 194 2.10 -39.39 -20.16
CA TYR A 194 3.54 -39.42 -19.95
C TYR A 194 4.08 -40.83 -20.17
N TRP A 195 3.64 -41.83 -19.42
CA TRP A 195 4.24 -43.17 -19.39
C TRP A 195 3.74 -44.09 -20.50
N ASP A 196 2.44 -44.20 -20.70
CA ASP A 196 1.88 -45.19 -21.64
C ASP A 196 2.08 -44.74 -23.10
N GLU A 197 1.78 -43.48 -23.39
CA GLU A 197 1.95 -42.86 -24.71
C GLU A 197 3.37 -42.31 -24.93
N LEU A 198 4.25 -42.45 -23.94
CA LEU A 198 5.65 -42.00 -23.97
C LEU A 198 5.85 -40.52 -24.32
N LYS A 199 4.83 -39.67 -24.19
CA LYS A 199 4.93 -38.24 -24.52
C LYS A 199 5.91 -37.55 -23.59
N SER A 200 6.77 -36.71 -24.16
CA SER A 200 7.61 -35.81 -23.37
C SER A 200 6.74 -34.76 -22.65
N ILE A 201 7.26 -34.19 -21.56
CA ILE A 201 6.57 -33.10 -20.85
C ILE A 201 6.25 -31.94 -21.79
N LYS A 202 7.17 -31.64 -22.72
CA LYS A 202 6.98 -30.60 -23.73
C LYS A 202 5.78 -30.89 -24.65
N GLN A 203 5.68 -32.12 -25.16
CA GLN A 203 4.53 -32.53 -26.00
C GLN A 203 3.21 -32.39 -25.24
N ILE A 204 3.15 -32.84 -23.98
CA ILE A 204 1.95 -32.69 -23.14
C ILE A 204 1.61 -31.19 -22.95
N THR A 205 2.61 -30.35 -22.73
CA THR A 205 2.37 -28.91 -22.50
C THR A 205 1.88 -28.17 -23.73
N GLU A 206 2.40 -28.53 -24.91
CA GLU A 206 1.99 -27.94 -26.18
C GLU A 206 0.58 -28.41 -26.56
N GLU A 207 0.33 -29.71 -26.49
CA GLU A 207 -0.95 -30.33 -26.87
C GLU A 207 -2.13 -29.85 -26.00
N TYR A 208 -1.93 -29.78 -24.68
CA TYR A 208 -2.99 -29.35 -23.75
C TYR A 208 -2.89 -27.88 -23.35
N CYS A 209 -1.92 -27.14 -23.92
CA CYS A 209 -1.66 -25.73 -23.63
C CYS A 209 -1.54 -25.43 -22.12
N ILE A 210 -0.81 -26.29 -21.39
CA ILE A 210 -0.58 -26.18 -19.94
C ILE A 210 0.88 -25.88 -19.63
N PRO A 211 1.21 -25.19 -18.53
CA PRO A 211 2.60 -24.91 -18.16
C PRO A 211 3.33 -26.20 -17.77
N GLU A 212 4.60 -26.32 -18.17
CA GLU A 212 5.48 -27.43 -17.74
C GLU A 212 5.43 -27.61 -16.22
N GLY A 213 5.55 -26.51 -15.48
CA GLY A 213 5.51 -26.53 -14.02
C GLY A 213 4.24 -27.18 -13.43
N ALA A 214 3.10 -27.14 -14.13
CA ALA A 214 1.90 -27.85 -13.70
C ALA A 214 2.09 -29.36 -13.83
N VAL A 215 2.54 -29.84 -15.00
CA VAL A 215 2.87 -31.25 -15.25
C VAL A 215 3.88 -31.75 -14.22
N LEU A 216 5.00 -31.03 -14.05
CA LEU A 216 6.07 -31.41 -13.12
C LEU A 216 5.53 -31.54 -11.68
N ARG A 217 4.63 -30.65 -11.26
CA ARG A 217 4.04 -30.69 -9.91
C ARG A 217 3.14 -31.90 -9.71
N TYR A 218 2.38 -32.33 -10.72
CA TYR A 218 1.59 -33.55 -10.64
C TYR A 218 2.47 -34.78 -10.53
N LEU A 219 3.51 -34.87 -11.37
CA LEU A 219 4.46 -35.99 -11.30
C LEU A 219 5.10 -36.10 -9.91
N VAL A 220 5.51 -34.99 -9.32
CA VAL A 220 6.13 -34.94 -7.97
C VAL A 220 5.12 -35.11 -6.83
N TYR A 221 3.86 -34.74 -7.03
CA TYR A 221 2.85 -34.83 -5.98
C TYR A 221 2.29 -36.25 -5.86
N TYR A 222 2.12 -36.94 -6.99
CA TYR A 222 1.62 -38.33 -7.05
C TYR A 222 2.74 -39.37 -7.19
N ASP A 223 4.00 -38.97 -6.96
CA ASP A 223 5.18 -39.84 -7.02
C ASP A 223 5.30 -40.63 -8.34
N ILE A 224 4.87 -40.03 -9.46
CA ILE A 224 4.99 -40.61 -10.80
C ILE A 224 6.46 -40.54 -11.20
N PRO A 225 7.14 -41.68 -11.46
CA PRO A 225 8.57 -41.70 -11.70
C PRO A 225 8.96 -40.92 -12.95
N ARG A 226 10.12 -40.27 -12.92
CA ARG A 226 10.71 -39.65 -14.11
C ARG A 226 11.34 -40.72 -14.99
N ARG A 227 11.10 -40.66 -16.30
CA ARG A 227 11.91 -41.45 -17.25
C ARG A 227 13.35 -40.99 -17.16
N LEU A 228 14.23 -41.90 -16.73
CA LEU A 228 15.67 -41.66 -16.72
C LEU A 228 16.14 -41.40 -18.17
N ALA A 229 17.07 -40.47 -18.34
CA ALA A 229 17.50 -39.96 -19.65
C ALA A 229 18.09 -41.04 -20.59
N TYR A 230 18.37 -42.25 -20.09
CA TYR A 230 19.05 -43.33 -20.80
C TYR A 230 18.13 -44.37 -21.47
N LEU A 231 16.81 -44.17 -21.46
CA LEU A 231 15.84 -45.04 -22.17
C LEU A 231 15.38 -44.41 -23.51
N ARG A 232 16.27 -43.67 -24.18
CA ARG A 232 16.03 -43.12 -25.52
C ARG A 232 16.80 -43.92 -26.57
#